data_AF-A0A355EU88-F1
#
_entry.id   AF-A0A355EU88-F1
#
_cell.length_a   1.000
_cell.length_b   1.000
_cell.length_c   1.000
_cell.angle_alpha   90.00
_cell.angle_beta   90.00
_cell.angle_gamma   90.00
#
_symmetry.space_group_name_H-M   'P 1'
#
loop_
_entity.id
_entity.type
_entity.pdbx_description
1 polymer ?
#
loop_
_entity_poly.entity_id
_entity_poly.type
_entity_poly.pdbx_seq_one_letter_code
_entity_poly.pdbx_strand_id
1 'polypeptide(L)'
;ISDGWSMRILGRELPALYRAAQDGLPSPLPALPLQFRDFAIWQRGWLQGEALERLLGSVVTRLAGMQRLDLPIDRTPSARRHSSSGVLPFALDTALTAGLSALSRRQGASLFMTVLAAFTGLLRRHTGRGDFPVATITAGRTRAEIEPLIGYFTNTLILRAAAEGDPGFGDLLARTRAATLAAYDHQDLPFSLLVEALRTKEGPPLFEVLFLLQPPGSEVEAPDAEITHFPVEGTQSQDFALVLDLIEAGGALSGAFSYNEALFDATTALRWRGHLEALLAGAAADPARPITELPLLSEGERHQVTFEWGEPVHLDGGPAPIGIWGAWKGTPARRLADGTLDLSPPAPAGLAEPAIVAPAPITPVEPSEPARSLDSLSAAKRKLLAKRIRGER
;
A
#
# COMPACT_ATOMS: atom_id res chain seq x y z
N ILE A 1 -9.97 -1.08 19.10
CA ILE A 1 -9.54 -0.38 20.33
C ILE A 1 -8.05 -0.02 20.30
N SER A 2 -7.20 -0.83 19.68
CA SER A 2 -5.75 -0.60 19.54
C SER A 2 -5.30 -0.87 18.10
N ASP A 3 -4.15 -0.33 17.74
CA ASP A 3 -3.41 -0.56 16.50
C ASP A 3 -1.98 -1.09 16.79
N GLY A 4 -1.19 -1.39 15.74
CA GLY A 4 0.19 -1.88 15.90
C GLY A 4 1.08 -0.91 16.70
N TRP A 5 0.92 0.40 16.50
CA TRP A 5 1.62 1.42 17.28
C TRP A 5 1.24 1.35 18.76
N SER A 6 -0.04 1.17 19.07
CA SER A 6 -0.52 0.98 20.44
C SER A 6 0.03 -0.27 21.10
N MET A 7 0.23 -1.35 20.35
CA MET A 7 0.86 -2.56 20.87
C MET A 7 2.32 -2.33 21.26
N ARG A 8 3.06 -1.50 20.53
CA ARG A 8 4.43 -1.09 20.90
C ARG A 8 4.45 -0.23 22.16
N ILE A 9 3.50 0.71 22.31
CA ILE A 9 3.34 1.48 23.54
C ILE A 9 3.08 0.54 24.72
N LEU A 10 2.14 -0.40 24.55
CA LEU A 10 1.80 -1.38 25.58
C LEU A 10 2.99 -2.25 25.97
N GLY A 11 3.73 -2.77 25.00
CA GLY A 11 4.91 -3.61 25.24
C GLY A 11 6.00 -2.90 26.03
N ARG A 12 6.22 -1.61 25.77
CA ARG A 12 7.17 -0.77 26.52
C ARG A 12 6.68 -0.44 27.93
N GLU A 13 5.40 -0.12 28.08
CA GLU A 13 4.86 0.45 29.32
C GLU A 13 4.45 -0.61 30.35
N LEU A 14 4.00 -1.78 29.89
CA LEU A 14 3.54 -2.86 30.76
C LEU A 14 4.62 -3.36 31.73
N PRO A 15 5.89 -3.59 31.33
CA PRO A 15 6.96 -3.98 32.26
C PRO A 15 7.23 -2.92 33.34
N ALA A 16 7.21 -1.63 32.96
CA ALA A 16 7.44 -0.53 33.90
C ALA A 16 6.32 -0.42 34.94
N LEU A 17 5.06 -0.57 34.51
CA LEU A 17 3.89 -0.61 35.39
C LEU A 17 3.92 -1.83 36.31
N TYR A 18 4.26 -3.01 35.76
CA TYR A 18 4.31 -4.25 36.51
C TYR A 18 5.31 -4.17 37.67
N ARG A 19 6.51 -3.62 37.44
CA ARG A 19 7.53 -3.43 38.49
C ARG A 19 7.09 -2.48 39.58
N ALA A 20 6.57 -1.31 39.21
CA ALA A 20 6.06 -0.35 40.19
C ALA A 20 4.98 -1.00 41.07
N ALA A 21 4.10 -1.80 40.46
CA ALA A 21 3.10 -2.55 41.21
C ALA A 21 3.70 -3.62 42.14
N GLN A 22 4.75 -4.33 41.73
CA GLN A 22 5.46 -5.29 42.60
C GLN A 22 6.11 -4.62 43.81
N ASP A 23 6.68 -3.42 43.63
CA ASP A 23 7.33 -2.65 44.68
C ASP A 23 6.35 -1.83 45.54
N GLY A 24 5.04 -1.89 45.24
CA GLY A 24 4.02 -1.07 45.91
C GLY A 24 4.14 0.44 45.61
N LEU A 25 4.82 0.80 44.53
CA LEU A 25 5.03 2.18 44.09
C LEU A 25 3.90 2.64 43.14
N PRO A 26 3.62 3.96 43.07
CA PRO A 26 2.68 4.50 42.08
C PRO A 26 3.21 4.32 40.65
N SER A 27 2.33 4.51 39.67
CA SER A 27 2.70 4.46 38.24
C SER A 27 3.86 5.42 37.94
N PRO A 28 4.94 4.95 37.28
CA PRO A 28 6.07 5.78 36.92
C PRO A 28 5.85 6.55 35.60
N LEU A 29 4.72 6.33 34.92
CA LEU A 29 4.45 6.92 33.61
C LEU A 29 3.93 8.36 33.75
N PRO A 30 4.30 9.26 32.82
CA PRO A 30 3.75 10.61 32.79
C PRO A 30 2.24 10.58 32.53
N ALA A 31 1.51 11.52 33.12
CA ALA A 31 0.10 11.69 32.82
C ALA A 31 -0.10 12.05 31.34
N LEU A 32 -1.05 11.40 30.68
CA LEU A 32 -1.38 11.69 29.29
C LEU A 32 -2.19 13.01 29.22
N PRO A 33 -1.75 13.99 28.42
CA PRO A 33 -2.44 15.27 28.31
C PRO A 33 -3.77 15.17 27.54
N LEU A 34 -3.91 14.11 26.74
CA LEU A 34 -5.08 13.82 25.91
C LEU A 34 -5.52 12.37 26.12
N GLN A 35 -6.74 12.07 25.73
CA GLN A 35 -7.30 10.73 25.63
C GLN A 35 -7.76 10.48 24.19
N PHE A 36 -7.89 9.21 23.78
CA PHE A 36 -8.38 8.87 22.43
C PHE A 36 -9.72 9.54 22.09
N ARG A 37 -10.59 9.73 23.10
CA ARG A 37 -11.86 10.45 22.93
C ARG A 37 -11.66 11.88 22.43
N ASP A 38 -10.62 12.58 22.90
CA ASP A 38 -10.36 13.98 22.56
C ASP A 38 -9.92 14.06 21.10
N PHE A 39 -9.10 13.11 20.65
CA PHE A 39 -8.77 12.92 19.23
C PHE A 39 -10.02 12.64 18.39
N ALA A 40 -10.89 11.71 18.81
CA ALA A 40 -12.09 11.37 18.04
C ALA A 40 -13.05 12.56 17.90
N ILE A 41 -13.22 13.35 18.97
CA ILE A 41 -14.04 14.57 18.93
C ILE A 41 -13.40 15.63 18.04
N TRP A 42 -12.09 15.85 18.16
CA TRP A 42 -11.35 16.79 17.33
C TRP A 42 -11.43 16.41 15.85
N GLN A 43 -11.14 15.15 15.49
CA GLN A 43 -11.17 14.65 14.12
C GLN A 43 -12.55 14.88 13.49
N ARG A 44 -13.60 14.61 14.27
CA ARG A 44 -14.98 14.89 13.88
C ARG A 44 -15.23 16.39 13.71
N GLY A 45 -14.68 17.26 14.55
CA GLY A 45 -14.94 18.69 14.53
C GLY A 45 -14.30 19.43 13.34
N TRP A 46 -13.03 19.13 13.03
CA TRP A 46 -12.32 19.85 11.97
C TRP A 46 -12.65 19.33 10.56
N LEU A 47 -12.91 18.03 10.42
CA LEU A 47 -13.18 17.40 9.12
C LEU A 47 -14.67 17.49 8.75
N GLN A 48 -15.16 18.73 8.63
CA GLN A 48 -16.54 19.03 8.23
C GLN A 48 -16.59 20.17 7.22
N GLY A 49 -17.76 20.34 6.59
CA GLY A 49 -18.02 21.45 5.67
C GLY A 49 -16.96 21.57 4.59
N GLU A 50 -16.40 22.77 4.43
CA GLU A 50 -15.44 23.08 3.38
C GLU A 50 -14.14 22.26 3.47
N ALA A 51 -13.67 21.94 4.69
CA ALA A 51 -12.45 21.16 4.89
C ALA A 51 -12.63 19.73 4.35
N LEU A 52 -13.74 19.07 4.71
CA LEU A 52 -14.08 17.74 4.19
C LEU A 52 -14.30 17.77 2.67
N GLU A 53 -15.04 18.76 2.16
CA GLU A 53 -15.31 18.90 0.71
C GLU A 53 -14.02 19.02 -0.10
N ARG A 54 -13.08 19.85 0.36
CA ARG A 54 -11.81 20.08 -0.31
C ARG A 54 -10.92 18.84 -0.27
N LEU A 55 -10.80 18.22 0.91
CA LEU A 55 -9.97 17.04 1.11
C LEU A 55 -10.50 15.85 0.30
N LEU A 56 -11.78 15.53 0.45
CA LEU A 56 -12.42 14.44 -0.27
C LEU A 56 -12.44 14.71 -1.78
N GLY A 57 -12.73 15.94 -2.21
CA GLY A 57 -12.74 16.33 -3.62
C GLY A 57 -11.37 16.21 -4.28
N SER A 58 -10.30 16.57 -3.58
CA SER A 58 -8.92 16.44 -4.08
C SER A 58 -8.53 14.97 -4.27
N VAL A 59 -8.80 14.11 -3.28
CA VAL A 59 -8.53 12.67 -3.35
C VAL A 59 -9.35 12.02 -4.47
N VAL A 60 -10.66 12.28 -4.52
CA VAL A 60 -11.53 11.76 -5.58
C VAL A 60 -11.04 12.16 -6.96
N THR A 61 -10.61 13.41 -7.15
CA THR A 61 -10.10 13.88 -8.45
C THR A 61 -8.82 13.14 -8.83
N ARG A 62 -7.93 12.88 -7.88
CA ARG A 62 -6.67 12.13 -8.12
C ARG A 62 -6.93 10.66 -8.48
N LEU A 63 -7.91 10.05 -7.82
CA LEU A 63 -8.29 8.65 -8.01
C LEU A 63 -9.24 8.44 -9.21
N ALA A 64 -9.74 9.51 -9.81
CA ALA A 64 -10.65 9.42 -10.95
C ALA A 64 -9.97 8.78 -12.16
N GLY A 65 -10.71 7.92 -12.85
CA GLY A 65 -10.26 7.24 -14.07
C GLY A 65 -9.30 6.07 -13.86
N MET A 66 -8.85 5.81 -12.62
CA MET A 66 -8.08 4.60 -12.32
C MET A 66 -8.90 3.36 -12.64
N GLN A 67 -8.24 2.36 -13.21
CA GLN A 67 -8.86 1.08 -13.51
C GLN A 67 -8.57 0.10 -12.37
N ARG A 68 -9.49 -0.85 -12.21
CA ARG A 68 -9.24 -2.01 -11.37
C ARG A 68 -8.08 -2.81 -11.94
N LEU A 69 -7.34 -3.46 -11.06
CA LEU A 69 -6.27 -4.36 -11.45
C LEU A 69 -6.85 -5.70 -11.90
N ASP A 70 -6.76 -6.02 -13.19
CA ASP A 70 -7.15 -7.34 -13.69
C ASP A 70 -6.06 -8.36 -13.37
N LEU A 71 -6.00 -8.81 -12.11
CA LEU A 71 -5.03 -9.78 -11.65
C LEU A 71 -5.21 -11.13 -12.39
N PRO A 72 -4.13 -11.77 -12.85
CA PRO A 72 -4.20 -13.08 -13.48
C PRO A 72 -4.35 -14.15 -12.39
N ILE A 73 -5.58 -14.30 -11.92
CA ILE A 73 -5.98 -15.25 -10.88
C ILE A 73 -6.07 -16.68 -11.44
N ASP A 74 -5.72 -17.67 -10.62
CA ASP A 74 -5.81 -19.10 -10.96
C ASP A 74 -7.25 -19.62 -10.87
N ARG A 75 -8.10 -18.92 -10.11
CA ARG A 75 -9.48 -19.33 -9.81
C ARG A 75 -10.45 -18.15 -9.89
N THR A 76 -11.61 -18.37 -10.52
CA THR A 76 -12.70 -17.39 -10.50
C THR A 76 -13.26 -17.25 -9.08
N PRO A 77 -13.44 -16.02 -8.55
CA PRO A 77 -13.93 -15.82 -7.20
C PRO A 77 -15.34 -16.41 -7.04
N SER A 78 -15.53 -17.29 -6.07
CA SER A 78 -16.89 -17.71 -5.67
C SER A 78 -17.46 -16.68 -4.69
N ALA A 79 -18.69 -16.22 -4.92
CA ALA A 79 -19.30 -15.09 -4.21
C ALA A 79 -19.53 -15.28 -2.69
N ARG A 80 -19.00 -16.35 -2.05
CA ARG A 80 -19.53 -16.80 -0.74
C ARG A 80 -18.57 -17.47 0.24
N ARG A 81 -17.27 -17.19 0.24
CA ARG A 81 -16.39 -17.69 1.31
C ARG A 81 -15.49 -16.60 1.86
N HIS A 82 -15.38 -16.58 3.19
CA HIS A 82 -14.20 -16.07 3.88
C HIS A 82 -13.02 -16.86 3.33
N SER A 83 -12.13 -16.20 2.60
CA SER A 83 -10.94 -16.81 2.04
C SER A 83 -9.86 -16.89 3.11
N SER A 84 -9.23 -18.06 3.24
CA SER A 84 -7.93 -18.19 3.90
C SER A 84 -6.87 -17.42 3.10
N SER A 85 -5.84 -16.97 3.81
CA SER A 85 -4.68 -16.35 3.20
C SER A 85 -3.50 -17.29 3.34
N GLY A 86 -2.87 -17.62 2.22
CA GLY A 86 -1.59 -18.31 2.21
C GLY A 86 -0.48 -17.29 2.47
N VAL A 87 0.53 -17.67 3.25
CA VAL A 87 1.62 -16.78 3.67
C VAL A 87 2.95 -17.37 3.23
N LEU A 88 3.71 -16.63 2.43
CA LEU A 88 5.07 -17.00 2.03
C LEU A 88 6.06 -16.06 2.72
N PRO A 89 7.07 -16.59 3.44
CA PRO A 89 8.15 -15.76 3.96
C PRO A 89 8.85 -15.00 2.83
N PHE A 90 9.15 -13.74 3.07
CA PHE A 90 9.90 -12.87 2.17
C PHE A 90 11.08 -12.29 2.93
N ALA A 91 12.27 -12.33 2.34
CA ALA A 91 13.46 -11.74 2.95
C ALA A 91 14.43 -11.28 1.87
N LEU A 92 15.01 -10.10 2.09
CA LEU A 92 16.13 -9.58 1.31
C LEU A 92 17.34 -9.53 2.25
N ASP A 93 18.47 -10.00 1.76
CA ASP A 93 19.70 -9.91 2.54
C ASP A 93 20.13 -8.45 2.80
N THR A 94 21.11 -8.29 3.68
CA THR A 94 21.63 -6.97 4.06
C THR A 94 22.30 -6.24 2.90
N ALA A 95 22.90 -6.97 1.96
CA ALA A 95 23.60 -6.38 0.82
C ALA A 95 22.62 -5.75 -0.18
N LEU A 96 21.57 -6.48 -0.56
CA LEU A 96 20.51 -5.98 -1.43
C LEU A 96 19.72 -4.87 -0.74
N THR A 97 19.38 -5.02 0.54
CA THR A 97 18.70 -3.97 1.32
C THR A 97 19.53 -2.68 1.37
N ALA A 98 20.83 -2.77 1.57
CA ALA A 98 21.74 -1.62 1.52
C ALA A 98 21.81 -0.99 0.11
N GLY A 99 21.83 -1.80 -0.95
CA GLY A 99 21.80 -1.34 -2.34
C GLY A 99 20.53 -0.56 -2.68
N LEU A 100 19.37 -1.09 -2.28
CA LEU A 100 18.07 -0.43 -2.43
C LEU A 100 17.98 0.85 -1.59
N SER A 101 18.51 0.84 -0.37
CA SER A 101 18.58 2.02 0.49
C SER A 101 19.47 3.12 -0.11
N ALA A 102 20.60 2.74 -0.73
CA ALA A 102 21.47 3.67 -1.42
C ALA A 102 20.78 4.26 -2.68
N LEU A 103 20.08 3.44 -3.45
CA LEU A 103 19.26 3.90 -4.58
C LEU A 103 18.20 4.89 -4.13
N SER A 104 17.47 4.56 -3.06
CA SER A 104 16.44 5.41 -2.45
C SER A 104 17.01 6.80 -2.15
N ARG A 105 18.14 6.86 -1.43
CA ARG A 105 18.83 8.12 -1.10
C ARG A 105 19.24 8.92 -2.34
N ARG A 106 19.79 8.27 -3.38
CA ARG A 106 20.20 8.94 -4.63
C ARG A 106 19.03 9.59 -5.36
N GLN A 107 17.86 8.96 -5.32
CA GLN A 107 16.63 9.47 -5.95
C GLN A 107 15.79 10.34 -5.00
N GLY A 108 16.33 10.67 -3.82
CA GLY A 108 15.64 11.41 -2.77
C GLY A 108 14.45 10.67 -2.14
N ALA A 109 14.19 9.41 -2.49
CA ALA A 109 13.06 8.61 -2.06
C ALA A 109 13.36 7.83 -0.76
N SER A 110 12.31 7.30 -0.12
CA SER A 110 12.45 6.37 1.01
C SER A 110 12.54 4.91 0.53
N LEU A 111 13.02 4.01 1.40
CA LEU A 111 13.02 2.57 1.10
C LEU A 111 11.60 2.05 0.83
N PHE A 112 10.60 2.55 1.58
CA PHE A 112 9.17 2.33 1.30
C PHE A 112 8.82 2.63 -0.16
N MET A 113 9.18 3.81 -0.67
CA MET A 113 8.87 4.21 -2.05
C MET A 113 9.59 3.33 -3.07
N THR A 114 10.84 2.92 -2.80
CA THR A 114 11.62 2.06 -3.67
C THR A 114 11.03 0.66 -3.79
N VAL A 115 10.67 0.03 -2.68
CA VAL A 115 10.06 -1.31 -2.70
C VAL A 115 8.64 -1.25 -3.27
N LEU A 116 7.87 -0.19 -2.97
CA LEU A 116 6.56 0.05 -3.59
C LEU A 116 6.66 0.22 -5.11
N ALA A 117 7.68 0.91 -5.61
CA ALA A 117 7.93 1.05 -7.04
C ALA A 117 8.20 -0.33 -7.67
N ALA A 118 9.02 -1.18 -7.05
CA ALA A 118 9.24 -2.55 -7.52
C ALA A 118 7.94 -3.38 -7.49
N PHE A 119 7.16 -3.31 -6.41
CA PHE A 119 5.87 -4.00 -6.34
C PHE A 119 4.90 -3.52 -7.43
N THR A 120 4.84 -2.22 -7.68
CA THR A 120 4.07 -1.61 -8.77
C THR A 120 4.55 -2.10 -10.15
N GLY A 121 5.87 -2.15 -10.35
CA GLY A 121 6.48 -2.65 -11.59
C GLY A 121 6.14 -4.13 -11.83
N LEU A 122 6.20 -4.96 -10.79
CA LEU A 122 5.78 -6.36 -10.83
C LEU A 122 4.32 -6.49 -11.26
N LEU A 123 3.40 -5.78 -10.60
CA LEU A 123 1.97 -5.79 -10.91
C LEU A 123 1.71 -5.37 -12.36
N ARG A 124 2.40 -4.32 -12.83
CA ARG A 124 2.34 -3.91 -14.23
C ARG A 124 2.79 -5.02 -15.17
N ARG A 125 3.88 -5.72 -14.87
CA ARG A 125 4.41 -6.79 -15.75
C ARG A 125 3.52 -8.01 -15.84
N HIS A 126 2.75 -8.29 -14.78
CA HIS A 126 1.79 -9.40 -14.77
C HIS A 126 0.43 -9.04 -15.38
N THR A 127 -0.01 -7.78 -15.23
CA THR A 127 -1.35 -7.37 -15.65
C THR A 127 -1.39 -6.56 -16.94
N GLY A 128 -0.24 -6.03 -17.37
CA GLY A 128 -0.13 -5.05 -18.46
C GLY A 128 -0.70 -3.67 -18.12
N ARG A 129 -1.24 -3.46 -16.91
CA ARG A 129 -1.83 -2.20 -16.49
C ARG A 129 -0.76 -1.27 -15.92
N GLY A 130 -0.73 -0.03 -16.38
CA GLY A 130 0.16 1.01 -15.84
C GLY A 130 -0.51 1.95 -14.85
N ASP A 131 -1.84 2.00 -14.82
CA ASP A 131 -2.63 2.91 -13.98
C ASP A 131 -3.61 2.13 -13.10
N PHE A 132 -3.32 2.03 -11.80
CA PHE A 132 -4.14 1.26 -10.87
C PHE A 132 -3.91 1.70 -9.43
N PRO A 133 -4.85 1.41 -8.51
CA PRO A 133 -4.65 1.74 -7.11
C PRO A 133 -3.89 0.66 -6.35
N VAL A 134 -3.04 1.08 -5.42
CA VAL A 134 -2.38 0.26 -4.41
C VAL A 134 -2.75 0.78 -3.03
N ALA A 135 -3.28 -0.07 -2.15
CA ALA A 135 -3.56 0.31 -0.78
C ALA A 135 -2.28 0.29 0.07
N THR A 136 -2.19 1.20 1.03
CA THR A 136 -1.19 1.16 2.10
C THR A 136 -1.81 1.64 3.40
N ILE A 137 -1.10 1.44 4.51
CA ILE A 137 -1.57 1.81 5.84
C ILE A 137 -0.59 2.80 6.47
N THR A 138 -1.12 3.89 7.03
CA THR A 138 -0.39 4.82 7.89
C THR A 138 -0.78 4.61 9.35
N ALA A 139 0.14 4.91 10.28
CA ALA A 139 -0.15 4.93 11.71
C ALA A 139 -1.20 5.99 12.10
N GLY A 140 -1.45 6.99 11.24
CA GLY A 140 -2.42 8.05 11.47
C GLY A 140 -2.09 8.95 12.66
N ARG A 141 -0.82 8.97 13.09
CA ARG A 141 -0.30 9.77 14.20
C ARG A 141 0.56 10.90 13.66
N THR A 142 -0.11 11.93 13.12
CA THR A 142 0.53 13.10 12.52
C THR A 142 0.92 14.18 13.53
N ARG A 143 0.69 13.92 14.82
CA ARG A 143 0.81 14.90 15.91
C ARG A 143 1.47 14.27 17.14
N ALA A 144 2.41 14.98 17.75
CA ALA A 144 3.18 14.49 18.89
C ALA A 144 2.28 14.19 20.11
N GLU A 145 1.21 14.96 20.29
CA GLU A 145 0.30 14.83 21.44
C GLU A 145 -0.51 13.53 21.44
N ILE A 146 -0.67 12.90 20.27
CA ILE A 146 -1.37 11.61 20.13
C ILE A 146 -0.42 10.42 20.00
N GLU A 147 0.88 10.63 19.77
CA GLU A 147 1.88 9.57 19.72
C GLU A 147 1.91 8.64 20.94
N PRO A 148 1.74 9.11 22.20
CA PRO A 148 1.78 8.24 23.37
C PRO A 148 0.44 7.55 23.69
N LEU A 149 -0.63 7.82 22.93
CA LEU A 149 -1.96 7.29 23.25
C LEU A 149 -2.15 5.85 22.78
N ILE A 150 -2.78 5.01 23.58
CA ILE A 150 -3.34 3.73 23.10
C ILE A 150 -4.71 4.02 22.46
N GLY A 151 -4.91 3.57 21.22
CA GLY A 151 -6.11 3.84 20.43
C GLY A 151 -6.04 3.25 19.02
N TYR A 152 -7.10 3.39 18.22
CA TYR A 152 -7.06 3.00 16.81
C TYR A 152 -6.95 4.26 15.94
N PHE A 153 -5.74 4.59 15.53
CA PHE A 153 -5.42 5.76 14.71
C PHE A 153 -5.11 5.41 13.26
N THR A 154 -4.81 4.13 13.00
CA THR A 154 -4.52 3.61 11.68
C THR A 154 -5.49 4.09 10.61
N ASN A 155 -4.95 4.57 9.49
CA ASN A 155 -5.73 4.92 8.31
C ASN A 155 -5.19 4.23 7.07
N THR A 156 -6.09 3.90 6.13
CA THR A 156 -5.72 3.31 4.83
C THR A 156 -5.63 4.41 3.78
N LEU A 157 -4.51 4.47 3.07
CA LEU A 157 -4.28 5.40 1.97
C LEU A 157 -4.29 4.64 0.65
N ILE A 158 -4.79 5.29 -0.39
CA ILE A 158 -4.80 4.75 -1.74
C ILE A 158 -3.77 5.52 -2.57
N LEU A 159 -2.79 4.78 -3.08
CA LEU A 159 -1.74 5.27 -3.92
C LEU A 159 -2.09 4.96 -5.38
N ARG A 160 -2.04 5.95 -6.26
CA ARG A 160 -2.16 5.72 -7.71
C ARG A 160 -0.80 5.28 -8.25
N ALA A 161 -0.70 4.03 -8.65
CA ALA A 161 0.45 3.54 -9.41
C ALA A 161 0.43 4.17 -10.81
N ALA A 162 1.56 4.77 -11.22
CA ALA A 162 1.72 5.48 -12.49
C ALA A 162 2.91 4.89 -13.29
N ALA A 163 2.72 3.67 -13.78
CA ALA A 163 3.71 2.86 -14.49
C ALA A 163 3.48 2.82 -16.03
N GLU A 164 2.67 3.71 -16.57
CA GLU A 164 2.39 3.82 -18.01
C GLU A 164 3.64 4.22 -18.81
N GLY A 165 3.71 3.78 -20.07
CA GLY A 165 4.78 4.16 -21.01
C GLY A 165 6.12 3.45 -20.82
N ASP A 166 6.17 2.41 -19.99
CA ASP A 166 7.36 1.60 -19.71
C ASP A 166 8.59 2.37 -19.22
N PRO A 167 8.46 3.13 -18.12
CA PRO A 167 9.54 3.95 -17.62
C PRO A 167 10.72 3.11 -17.13
N GLY A 168 11.91 3.72 -17.10
CA GLY A 168 13.03 3.20 -16.32
C GLY A 168 12.66 3.10 -14.84
N PHE A 169 13.31 2.23 -14.08
CA PHE A 169 13.00 2.07 -12.64
C PHE A 169 13.15 3.37 -11.84
N GLY A 170 14.18 4.19 -12.14
CA GLY A 170 14.39 5.49 -11.52
C GLY A 170 13.23 6.47 -11.75
N ASP A 171 12.69 6.48 -12.97
CA ASP A 171 11.53 7.31 -13.31
C ASP A 171 10.26 6.79 -12.63
N LEU A 172 10.07 5.48 -12.57
CA LEU A 172 8.98 4.88 -11.79
C LEU A 172 9.09 5.28 -10.32
N LEU A 173 10.28 5.19 -9.73
CA LEU A 173 10.51 5.60 -8.34
C LEU A 173 10.19 7.08 -8.12
N ALA A 174 10.55 7.95 -9.05
CA ALA A 174 10.19 9.37 -8.97
C ALA A 174 8.66 9.58 -9.01
N ARG A 175 7.95 8.85 -9.89
CA ARG A 175 6.47 8.88 -9.95
C ARG A 175 5.83 8.32 -8.68
N THR A 176 6.33 7.20 -8.16
CA THR A 176 5.89 6.60 -6.90
C THR A 176 6.11 7.56 -5.74
N ARG A 177 7.27 8.21 -5.65
CA ARG A 177 7.54 9.24 -4.64
C ARG A 177 6.49 10.36 -4.69
N ALA A 178 6.24 10.93 -5.87
CA ALA A 178 5.25 11.99 -6.03
C ALA A 178 3.84 11.53 -5.59
N ALA A 179 3.42 10.32 -6.01
CA ALA A 179 2.13 9.74 -5.64
C ALA A 179 2.01 9.49 -4.13
N THR A 180 3.08 8.98 -3.50
CA THR A 180 3.12 8.71 -2.06
C THR A 180 3.07 10.01 -1.24
N LEU A 181 3.88 11.02 -1.59
CA LEU A 181 3.86 12.31 -0.90
C LEU A 181 2.48 12.99 -1.02
N ALA A 182 1.92 12.98 -2.22
CA ALA A 182 0.60 13.53 -2.45
C ALA A 182 -0.48 12.79 -1.63
N ALA A 183 -0.36 11.48 -1.45
CA ALA A 183 -1.29 10.72 -0.60
C ALA A 183 -1.15 11.08 0.90
N TYR A 184 0.05 11.38 1.37
CA TYR A 184 0.29 11.84 2.74
C TYR A 184 -0.34 13.20 3.05
N ASP A 185 -0.49 14.08 2.05
CA ASP A 185 -1.22 15.35 2.20
C ASP A 185 -2.70 15.19 2.57
N HIS A 186 -3.25 13.98 2.39
CA HIS A 186 -4.65 13.68 2.69
C HIS A 186 -4.81 12.53 3.67
N GLN A 187 -3.76 12.22 4.44
CA GLN A 187 -3.77 11.10 5.37
C GLN A 187 -4.75 11.26 6.53
N ASP A 188 -5.25 12.47 6.78
CA ASP A 188 -6.27 12.71 7.80
C ASP A 188 -7.70 12.43 7.28
N LEU A 189 -7.90 12.12 5.99
CA LEU A 189 -9.19 11.71 5.43
C LEU A 189 -9.49 10.26 5.82
N PRO A 190 -10.54 9.96 6.60
CA PRO A 190 -10.90 8.59 6.95
C PRO A 190 -11.19 7.76 5.70
N PHE A 191 -10.53 6.61 5.60
CA PHE A 191 -10.73 5.66 4.50
C PHE A 191 -12.20 5.28 4.30
N SER A 192 -12.98 5.16 5.38
CA SER A 192 -14.42 4.85 5.31
C SER A 192 -15.22 5.88 4.50
N LEU A 193 -14.90 7.18 4.64
CA LEU A 193 -15.54 8.25 3.85
C LEU A 193 -15.10 8.20 2.39
N LEU A 194 -13.84 7.86 2.13
CA LEU A 194 -13.35 7.66 0.77
C LEU A 194 -14.05 6.47 0.10
N VAL A 195 -14.19 5.34 0.80
CA VAL A 195 -14.94 4.18 0.30
C VAL A 195 -16.40 4.56 0.04
N GLU A 196 -17.06 5.24 0.98
CA GLU A 196 -18.45 5.67 0.79
C GLU A 196 -18.60 6.59 -0.43
N ALA A 197 -17.65 7.49 -0.66
CA ALA A 197 -17.61 8.33 -1.85
C ALA A 197 -17.37 7.52 -3.14
N LEU A 198 -16.42 6.58 -3.12
CA LEU A 198 -16.00 5.76 -4.26
C LEU A 198 -16.89 4.55 -4.54
N ARG A 199 -17.85 4.24 -3.66
CA ARG A 199 -18.75 3.09 -3.81
C ARG A 199 -19.49 3.18 -5.13
N THR A 200 -19.09 2.34 -6.07
CA THR A 200 -19.92 1.95 -7.20
C THR A 200 -21.01 1.01 -6.67
N LYS A 201 -22.22 1.10 -7.21
CA LYS A 201 -23.35 0.25 -6.78
C LYS A 201 -23.13 -1.23 -7.09
N GLU A 202 -22.19 -1.55 -7.97
CA GLU A 202 -21.91 -2.90 -8.45
C GLU A 202 -20.40 -3.08 -8.61
N GLY A 203 -19.81 -4.04 -7.89
CA GLY A 203 -18.41 -4.43 -8.07
C GLY A 203 -17.67 -4.72 -6.75
N PRO A 204 -16.68 -5.63 -6.75
CA PRO A 204 -15.76 -5.81 -5.62
C PRO A 204 -14.90 -4.55 -5.39
N PRO A 205 -14.20 -4.42 -4.26
CA PRO A 205 -13.43 -3.22 -3.90
C PRO A 205 -12.49 -2.77 -5.02
N LEU A 206 -12.28 -1.45 -5.14
CA LEU A 206 -11.34 -0.88 -6.11
C LEU A 206 -9.87 -1.26 -5.80
N PHE A 207 -9.59 -1.73 -4.59
CA PHE A 207 -8.24 -1.90 -4.07
C PHE A 207 -8.01 -3.38 -3.75
N GLU A 208 -7.28 -4.08 -4.61
CA GLU A 208 -7.07 -5.53 -4.49
C GLU A 208 -5.70 -5.91 -3.93
N VAL A 209 -4.78 -4.93 -3.82
CA VAL A 209 -3.42 -5.17 -3.36
C VAL A 209 -3.07 -4.22 -2.22
N LEU A 210 -2.38 -4.74 -1.21
CA LEU A 210 -1.93 -4.02 -0.03
C LEU A 210 -0.40 -4.06 0.07
N PHE A 211 0.21 -2.91 0.30
CA PHE A 211 1.64 -2.76 0.54
C PHE A 211 1.90 -2.11 1.89
N LEU A 212 2.71 -2.78 2.71
CA LEU A 212 3.15 -2.34 4.03
C LEU A 212 4.66 -2.46 4.12
N LEU A 213 5.31 -1.41 4.64
CA LEU A 213 6.69 -1.47 5.07
C LEU A 213 6.82 -0.70 6.37
N GLN A 214 7.15 -1.43 7.43
CA GLN A 214 7.35 -0.91 8.76
C GLN A 214 8.80 -0.41 8.91
N PRO A 215 9.02 0.79 9.46
CA PRO A 215 10.36 1.30 9.69
C PRO A 215 11.11 0.49 10.75
N PRO A 216 12.44 0.66 10.86
CA PRO A 216 13.21 0.10 11.96
C PRO A 216 12.64 0.45 13.33
N GLY A 217 12.72 -0.50 14.28
CA GLY A 217 12.22 -0.33 15.64
C GLY A 217 10.69 -0.40 15.78
N SER A 218 10.00 -0.95 14.77
CA SER A 218 8.55 -1.23 14.84
C SER A 218 8.19 -2.46 15.67
N GLU A 219 9.18 -3.26 16.07
CA GLU A 219 9.00 -4.44 16.91
C GLU A 219 8.49 -4.06 18.32
N VAL A 220 7.73 -4.96 18.91
CA VAL A 220 7.27 -4.78 20.29
C VAL A 220 8.38 -5.24 21.22
N GLU A 221 9.10 -4.27 21.79
CA GLU A 221 10.15 -4.52 22.78
C GLU A 221 9.60 -4.39 24.19
N ALA A 222 9.99 -5.31 25.07
CA ALA A 222 9.78 -5.21 26.51
C ALA A 222 11.14 -5.27 27.22
N PRO A 223 11.69 -4.13 27.68
CA PRO A 223 12.88 -4.15 28.50
C PRO A 223 12.68 -5.07 29.70
N ASP A 224 13.63 -5.99 29.90
CA ASP A 224 13.67 -6.95 31.01
C ASP A 224 12.53 -8.00 31.04
N ALA A 225 11.87 -8.22 29.91
CA ALA A 225 10.96 -9.35 29.73
C ALA A 225 11.12 -9.92 28.32
N GLU A 226 10.76 -11.19 28.15
CA GLU A 226 10.69 -11.83 26.83
C GLU A 226 9.25 -11.73 26.32
N ILE A 227 9.07 -11.17 25.11
CA ILE A 227 7.79 -11.21 24.41
C ILE A 227 7.86 -12.34 23.40
N THR A 228 6.97 -13.32 23.55
CA THR A 228 6.73 -14.34 22.53
C THR A 228 5.36 -14.10 21.91
N HIS A 229 5.33 -13.88 20.60
CA HIS A 229 4.07 -13.78 19.88
C HIS A 229 3.42 -15.16 19.74
N PHE A 230 2.16 -15.27 20.16
CA PHE A 230 1.34 -16.43 19.85
C PHE A 230 0.61 -16.17 18.53
N PRO A 231 0.79 -17.01 17.50
CA PRO A 231 0.07 -16.84 16.25
C PRO A 231 -1.43 -16.99 16.51
N VAL A 232 -2.20 -15.95 16.19
CA VAL A 232 -3.65 -16.01 16.14
C VAL A 232 -4.02 -16.23 14.68
N GLU A 233 -4.69 -17.35 14.38
CA GLU A 233 -5.11 -17.66 13.02
C GLU A 233 -6.18 -16.67 12.55
N GLY A 234 -5.90 -16.00 11.42
CA GLY A 234 -6.85 -15.16 10.69
C GLY A 234 -7.11 -13.79 11.31
N THR A 235 -7.02 -12.71 10.52
CA THR A 235 -7.96 -11.56 10.63
C THR A 235 -7.69 -10.42 9.64
N GLN A 236 -6.53 -10.27 8.99
CA GLN A 236 -6.26 -9.04 8.21
C GLN A 236 -6.03 -9.20 6.70
N SER A 237 -5.46 -10.31 6.22
CA SER A 237 -5.14 -10.48 4.78
C SER A 237 -6.32 -11.00 3.92
N GLN A 238 -7.51 -11.17 4.50
CA GLN A 238 -8.62 -11.87 3.83
C GLN A 238 -9.31 -11.05 2.74
N ASP A 239 -9.24 -9.71 2.83
CA ASP A 239 -9.94 -8.80 1.91
C ASP A 239 -9.11 -8.39 0.69
N PHE A 240 -7.80 -8.67 0.69
CA PHE A 240 -6.89 -8.35 -0.41
C PHE A 240 -6.50 -9.59 -1.18
N ALA A 241 -6.32 -9.45 -2.49
CA ALA A 241 -5.84 -10.51 -3.35
C ALA A 241 -4.36 -10.83 -3.08
N LEU A 242 -3.55 -9.77 -2.88
CA LEU A 242 -2.13 -9.86 -2.54
C LEU A 242 -1.77 -8.85 -1.45
N VAL A 243 -0.92 -9.25 -0.52
CA VAL A 243 -0.35 -8.39 0.53
C VAL A 243 1.15 -8.57 0.57
N LEU A 244 1.90 -7.48 0.45
CA LEU A 244 3.32 -7.45 0.77
C LEU A 244 3.50 -6.67 2.06
N ASP A 245 3.91 -7.36 3.12
CA ASP A 245 4.15 -6.79 4.44
C ASP A 245 5.59 -7.03 4.86
N LEU A 246 6.33 -5.94 5.08
CA LEU A 246 7.75 -5.96 5.34
C LEU A 246 8.08 -5.15 6.59
N ILE A 247 9.12 -5.58 7.28
CA ILE A 247 9.78 -4.85 8.35
C ILE A 247 11.26 -4.70 8.01
N GLU A 248 11.82 -3.53 8.30
CA GLU A 248 13.26 -3.32 8.27
C GLU A 248 13.84 -3.59 9.66
N ALA A 249 14.67 -4.62 9.79
CA ALA A 249 15.31 -5.00 11.04
C ALA A 249 16.76 -5.42 10.79
N GLY A 250 17.69 -4.94 11.62
CA GLY A 250 19.11 -5.31 11.50
C GLY A 250 19.77 -4.97 10.16
N GLY A 251 19.24 -4.00 9.40
CA GLY A 251 19.72 -3.64 8.06
C GLY A 251 19.29 -4.59 6.94
N ALA A 252 18.34 -5.49 7.22
CA ALA A 252 17.69 -6.37 6.24
C ALA A 252 16.18 -6.06 6.18
N LEU A 253 15.55 -6.42 5.05
CA LEU A 253 14.09 -6.46 4.95
C LEU A 253 13.62 -7.90 5.10
N SER A 254 12.65 -8.12 5.97
CA SER A 254 11.98 -9.41 6.14
C SER A 254 10.48 -9.22 6.28
N GLY A 255 9.70 -10.28 6.10
CA GLY A 255 8.26 -10.23 6.26
C GLY A 255 7.56 -11.32 5.47
N ALA A 256 6.43 -10.97 4.88
CA ALA A 256 5.52 -11.90 4.24
C ALA A 256 4.97 -11.38 2.90
N PHE A 257 4.91 -12.29 1.95
CA PHE A 257 4.08 -12.17 0.75
C PHE A 257 2.85 -13.07 0.94
N SER A 258 1.70 -12.45 1.25
CA SER A 258 0.45 -13.18 1.43
C SER A 258 -0.45 -13.08 0.21
N TYR A 259 -1.23 -14.12 -0.01
CA TYR A 259 -2.16 -14.19 -1.14
C TYR A 259 -3.49 -14.79 -0.70
N ASN A 260 -4.56 -14.45 -1.41
CA ASN A 260 -5.86 -15.04 -1.21
C ASN A 260 -5.91 -16.44 -1.84
N GLU A 261 -6.06 -17.50 -1.05
CA GLU A 261 -6.08 -18.90 -1.54
C GLU A 261 -7.30 -19.20 -2.43
N ALA A 262 -8.36 -18.40 -2.33
CA ALA A 262 -9.49 -18.51 -3.23
C ALA A 262 -9.20 -17.96 -4.63
N LEU A 263 -8.12 -17.19 -4.82
CA LEU A 263 -7.73 -16.56 -6.08
C LEU A 263 -6.45 -17.17 -6.67
N PHE A 264 -5.48 -17.52 -5.83
CA PHE A 264 -4.15 -17.97 -6.27
C PHE A 264 -3.78 -19.34 -5.71
N ASP A 265 -3.01 -20.08 -6.50
CA ASP A 265 -2.23 -21.24 -6.07
C ASP A 265 -0.96 -20.80 -5.35
N ALA A 266 -0.52 -21.62 -4.38
CA ALA A 266 0.75 -21.44 -3.69
C ALA A 266 1.94 -21.35 -4.65
N THR A 267 1.91 -22.12 -5.74
CA THR A 267 2.94 -22.12 -6.79
C THR A 267 2.96 -20.79 -7.54
N THR A 268 1.81 -20.23 -7.90
CA THR A 268 1.70 -18.91 -8.55
C THR A 268 2.21 -17.81 -7.63
N ALA A 269 1.80 -17.81 -6.37
CA ALA A 269 2.28 -16.85 -5.37
C ALA A 269 3.79 -16.97 -5.14
N LEU A 270 4.35 -18.18 -5.09
CA LEU A 270 5.78 -18.41 -4.94
C LEU A 270 6.59 -17.84 -6.12
N ARG A 271 6.07 -17.95 -7.35
CA ARG A 271 6.67 -17.33 -8.53
C ARG A 271 6.63 -15.82 -8.45
N TRP A 272 5.49 -15.22 -8.10
CA TRP A 272 5.36 -13.77 -7.93
C TRP A 272 6.31 -13.21 -6.88
N ARG A 273 6.48 -13.94 -5.77
CA ARG A 273 7.47 -13.63 -4.74
C ARG A 273 8.90 -13.63 -5.30
N GLY A 274 9.31 -14.69 -6.00
CA GLY A 274 10.64 -14.76 -6.62
C GLY A 274 10.87 -13.71 -7.71
N HIS A 275 9.81 -13.38 -8.46
CA HIS A 275 9.83 -12.31 -9.45
C HIS A 275 10.06 -10.93 -8.82
N LEU A 276 9.46 -10.67 -7.65
CA LEU A 276 9.70 -9.44 -6.91
C LEU A 276 11.17 -9.33 -6.48
N GLU A 277 11.75 -10.41 -5.97
CA GLU A 277 13.15 -10.48 -5.55
C GLU A 277 14.10 -10.20 -6.72
N ALA A 278 13.87 -10.83 -7.87
CA ALA A 278 14.66 -10.61 -9.08
C ALA A 278 14.53 -9.17 -9.59
N LEU A 279 13.32 -8.60 -9.58
CA LEU A 279 13.07 -7.22 -10.00
C LEU A 279 13.79 -6.22 -9.09
N LEU A 280 13.76 -6.43 -7.77
CA LEU A 280 14.46 -5.60 -6.79
C LEU A 280 15.98 -5.66 -6.98
N ALA A 281 16.53 -6.85 -7.20
CA ALA A 281 17.96 -7.02 -7.49
C ALA A 281 18.35 -6.32 -8.80
N GLY A 282 17.55 -6.46 -9.86
CA GLY A 282 17.75 -5.78 -11.13
C GLY A 282 17.70 -4.25 -11.00
N ALA A 283 16.70 -3.74 -10.28
CA ALA A 283 16.52 -2.31 -10.03
C ALA A 283 17.68 -1.69 -9.25
N ALA A 284 18.24 -2.43 -8.28
CA ALA A 284 19.41 -1.99 -7.53
C ALA A 284 20.68 -1.92 -8.41
N ALA A 285 20.81 -2.83 -9.37
CA ALA A 285 21.96 -2.91 -10.27
C ALA A 285 21.91 -1.88 -11.42
N ASP A 286 20.75 -1.71 -12.05
CA ASP A 286 20.57 -0.84 -13.23
C ASP A 286 19.22 -0.10 -13.18
N PRO A 287 19.14 1.01 -12.40
CA PRO A 287 17.89 1.75 -12.23
C PRO A 287 17.45 2.51 -13.48
N ALA A 288 18.30 2.64 -14.50
CA ALA A 288 17.92 3.30 -15.76
C ALA A 288 17.13 2.36 -16.69
N ARG A 289 17.22 1.04 -16.47
CA ARG A 289 16.58 0.04 -17.32
C ARG A 289 15.05 0.13 -17.26
N PRO A 290 14.35 0.02 -18.40
CA PRO A 290 12.89 -0.12 -18.44
C PRO A 290 12.40 -1.27 -17.57
N ILE A 291 11.25 -1.10 -16.91
CA ILE A 291 10.71 -2.12 -15.99
C ILE A 291 10.51 -3.47 -16.69
N THR A 292 10.05 -3.47 -17.95
CA THR A 292 9.84 -4.70 -18.73
C THR A 292 11.14 -5.46 -19.03
N GLU A 293 12.27 -4.74 -19.13
CA GLU A 293 13.59 -5.28 -19.44
C GLU A 293 14.39 -5.67 -18.19
N LEU A 294 13.92 -5.30 -16.99
CA LEU A 294 14.53 -5.78 -15.76
C LEU A 294 14.39 -7.32 -15.66
N PRO A 295 15.36 -8.01 -15.04
CA PRO A 295 15.25 -9.43 -14.77
C PRO A 295 13.96 -9.74 -13.99
N LEU A 296 13.14 -10.65 -14.51
CA LEU A 296 11.92 -11.08 -13.82
C LEU A 296 12.06 -12.49 -13.26
N LEU A 297 12.52 -13.43 -14.08
CA LEU A 297 12.57 -14.83 -13.66
C LEU A 297 13.52 -15.00 -12.48
N SER A 298 13.16 -15.88 -11.54
CA SER A 298 14.10 -16.35 -10.54
C SER A 298 15.24 -17.15 -11.22
N GLU A 299 16.34 -17.39 -10.49
CA GLU A 299 17.43 -18.22 -10.99
C GLU A 299 16.96 -19.65 -11.34
N GLY A 300 16.08 -20.23 -10.51
CA GLY A 300 15.48 -21.54 -10.76
C GLY A 300 14.61 -21.55 -12.02
N GLU A 301 13.78 -20.53 -12.23
CA GLU A 301 12.96 -20.42 -13.45
C GLU A 301 13.81 -20.19 -14.70
N ARG A 302 14.87 -19.38 -14.61
CA ARG A 302 15.83 -19.23 -15.72
C ARG A 302 16.45 -20.57 -16.07
N HIS A 303 16.92 -21.32 -15.07
CA HIS A 303 17.53 -22.63 -15.28
C HIS A 303 16.53 -23.61 -15.92
N GLN A 304 15.31 -23.68 -15.41
CA GLN A 304 14.26 -24.53 -15.96
C GLN A 304 13.96 -24.20 -17.44
N VAL A 305 13.77 -22.93 -17.76
CA VAL A 305 13.46 -22.50 -19.13
C VAL A 305 14.62 -22.77 -20.10
N THR A 306 15.87 -22.52 -19.67
CA THR A 306 17.04 -22.62 -20.57
C THR A 306 17.60 -24.04 -20.69
N PHE A 307 17.61 -24.83 -19.62
CA PHE A 307 18.26 -26.14 -19.60
C PHE A 307 17.28 -27.32 -19.63
N GLU A 308 16.14 -27.25 -18.94
CA GLU A 308 15.19 -28.37 -18.91
C GLU A 308 14.31 -28.40 -20.17
N TRP A 309 13.99 -27.23 -20.73
CA TRP A 309 13.06 -27.12 -21.86
C TRP A 309 13.73 -26.85 -23.20
N GLY A 310 15.00 -26.42 -23.21
CA GLY A 310 15.83 -26.32 -24.43
C GLY A 310 15.41 -25.26 -25.46
N GLU A 311 14.49 -24.35 -25.11
CA GLU A 311 14.04 -23.26 -25.99
C GLU A 311 14.89 -22.00 -25.78
N PRO A 312 15.40 -21.34 -26.85
CA PRO A 312 16.03 -20.04 -26.75
C PRO A 312 14.96 -18.97 -26.47
N VAL A 313 14.58 -18.80 -25.22
CA VAL A 313 13.68 -17.74 -24.79
C VAL A 313 14.49 -16.45 -24.62
N HIS A 314 14.11 -15.36 -25.28
CA HIS A 314 14.59 -14.03 -24.89
C HIS A 314 13.99 -13.68 -23.53
N LEU A 315 14.83 -13.74 -22.48
CA LEU A 315 14.42 -13.69 -21.07
C LEU A 315 14.11 -12.28 -20.53
N ASP A 316 14.27 -11.24 -21.36
CA ASP A 316 14.10 -9.84 -20.98
C ASP A 316 13.06 -9.18 -21.90
N GLY A 317 12.03 -8.52 -21.33
CA GLY A 317 11.14 -7.62 -22.07
C GLY A 317 9.67 -8.03 -22.28
N GLY A 318 9.26 -9.25 -21.96
CA GLY A 318 7.86 -9.70 -22.14
C GLY A 318 6.96 -9.57 -20.90
N PRO A 319 5.61 -9.57 -21.06
CA PRO A 319 4.73 -9.95 -19.95
C PRO A 319 5.22 -11.30 -19.43
N ALA A 320 5.25 -11.47 -18.11
CA ALA A 320 5.64 -12.73 -17.50
C ALA A 320 4.85 -13.85 -18.21
N PRO A 321 5.46 -15.00 -18.57
CA PRO A 321 4.70 -16.13 -19.05
C PRO A 321 3.82 -16.65 -17.90
N ILE A 322 2.67 -16.01 -17.66
CA ILE A 322 1.59 -16.49 -16.79
C ILE A 322 0.82 -17.61 -17.53
N GLY A 323 1.51 -18.39 -18.37
CA GLY A 323 0.90 -19.08 -19.50
C GLY A 323 1.45 -20.45 -19.83
N ILE A 324 2.22 -21.05 -18.94
CA ILE A 324 2.39 -22.51 -18.92
C ILE A 324 2.02 -22.86 -17.47
N TRP A 325 0.75 -22.94 -17.09
CA TRP A 325 -0.28 -23.85 -17.58
C TRP A 325 -1.68 -23.23 -17.37
N GLY A 326 -2.41 -22.96 -18.46
CA GLY A 326 -3.79 -22.46 -18.43
C GLY A 326 -4.06 -21.57 -19.64
N ALA A 327 -4.87 -22.04 -20.59
CA ALA A 327 -5.03 -21.43 -21.91
C ALA A 327 -5.49 -19.95 -21.86
N TRP A 328 -4.59 -19.04 -22.20
CA TRP A 328 -4.93 -17.66 -22.56
C TRP A 328 -5.73 -17.67 -23.88
N LYS A 329 -6.98 -17.19 -23.84
CA LYS A 329 -7.86 -17.02 -25.02
C LYS A 329 -8.04 -15.53 -25.38
N GLY A 330 -6.93 -14.80 -25.50
CA GLY A 330 -6.91 -13.43 -26.01
C GLY A 330 -6.23 -13.36 -27.38
N THR A 331 -6.71 -12.51 -28.28
CA THR A 331 -6.03 -12.25 -29.55
C THR A 331 -4.91 -11.23 -29.31
N PRO A 332 -3.64 -11.51 -29.67
CA PRO A 332 -2.56 -10.55 -29.52
C PRO A 332 -2.73 -9.37 -30.49
N ALA A 333 -2.42 -8.15 -30.02
CA ALA A 333 -2.34 -6.97 -30.86
C ALA A 333 -1.24 -7.12 -31.92
N ARG A 334 -1.53 -6.73 -33.17
CA ARG A 334 -0.66 -6.93 -34.33
C ARG A 334 0.16 -5.66 -34.60
N ARG A 335 1.48 -5.82 -34.73
CA ARG A 335 2.44 -4.78 -35.14
C ARG A 335 2.24 -4.43 -36.63
N LEU A 336 2.22 -3.14 -36.97
CA LEU A 336 2.29 -2.70 -38.38
C LEU A 336 3.75 -2.73 -38.88
N ALA A 337 3.92 -2.89 -40.18
CA ALA A 337 5.21 -3.13 -40.84
C ALA A 337 6.16 -1.91 -40.84
N ASP A 338 5.70 -0.73 -40.41
CA ASP A 338 6.50 0.50 -40.34
C ASP A 338 6.95 0.86 -38.91
N GLY A 339 6.61 0.04 -37.92
CA GLY A 339 7.18 0.17 -36.57
C GLY A 339 6.62 1.30 -35.70
N THR A 340 5.56 1.98 -36.12
CA THR A 340 4.92 3.05 -35.31
C THR A 340 3.65 2.60 -34.61
N LEU A 341 3.54 2.95 -33.33
CA LEU A 341 2.30 2.99 -32.54
C LEU A 341 1.93 4.46 -32.36
N ASP A 342 0.74 4.87 -32.78
CA ASP A 342 0.25 6.23 -32.58
C ASP A 342 -0.09 6.45 -31.09
N LEU A 343 0.69 7.33 -30.44
CA LEU A 343 0.57 7.73 -29.05
C LEU A 343 0.47 9.26 -28.99
N SER A 344 -0.71 9.80 -29.29
CA SER A 344 -0.97 11.23 -29.07
C SER A 344 -1.55 11.46 -27.65
N PRO A 345 -0.86 12.22 -26.77
CA PRO A 345 -1.38 12.55 -25.43
C PRO A 345 -2.31 13.77 -25.47
N PRO A 346 -3.31 13.89 -24.57
CA PRO A 346 -3.86 15.19 -24.25
C PRO A 346 -2.94 15.92 -23.24
N ALA A 347 -2.80 17.23 -23.44
CA ALA A 347 -1.97 18.11 -22.61
C ALA A 347 -2.41 18.14 -21.13
N PRO A 348 -1.48 18.28 -20.17
CA PRO A 348 -1.83 18.49 -18.77
C PRO A 348 -2.35 19.92 -18.58
N ALA A 349 -3.57 20.05 -18.06
CA ALA A 349 -4.03 21.30 -17.49
C ALA A 349 -3.37 21.47 -16.11
N GLY A 350 -2.56 22.52 -15.98
CA GLY A 350 -1.94 22.90 -14.71
C GLY A 350 -3.01 23.12 -13.64
N LEU A 351 -2.93 22.35 -12.57
CA LEU A 351 -3.67 22.61 -11.34
C LEU A 351 -2.68 23.22 -10.37
N ALA A 352 -2.92 24.48 -10.02
CA ALA A 352 -2.23 25.15 -8.93
C ALA A 352 -2.55 24.42 -7.61
N GLU A 353 -1.52 24.09 -6.84
CA GLU A 353 -1.65 23.60 -5.47
C GLU A 353 -2.17 24.73 -4.57
N PRO A 354 -3.33 24.58 -3.92
CA PRO A 354 -3.70 25.47 -2.84
C PRO A 354 -2.96 25.02 -1.56
N ALA A 355 -2.44 26.00 -0.82
CA ALA A 355 -1.83 25.76 0.49
C ALA A 355 -2.81 25.07 1.44
N ILE A 356 -2.37 23.96 2.04
CA ILE A 356 -3.11 23.20 3.04
C ILE A 356 -3.24 24.06 4.30
N VAL A 357 -4.46 24.37 4.70
CA VAL A 357 -4.72 25.01 6.00
C VAL A 357 -4.55 23.95 7.07
N ALA A 358 -3.51 24.08 7.90
CA ALA A 358 -3.24 23.16 8.99
C ALA A 358 -4.42 23.16 9.99
N PRO A 359 -4.87 21.98 10.47
CA PRO A 359 -5.98 21.96 11.41
C PRO A 359 -5.56 22.50 12.79
N ALA A 360 -6.50 23.09 13.51
CA ALA A 360 -6.28 23.64 14.86
C ALA A 360 -5.77 22.55 15.85
N PRO A 361 -5.07 22.93 16.94
CA PRO A 361 -4.59 22.00 17.97
C PRO A 361 -5.73 21.21 18.63
N ILE A 362 -5.43 20.01 19.16
CA ILE A 362 -6.41 19.17 19.87
C ILE A 362 -6.59 19.73 21.29
N THR A 363 -7.82 20.05 21.67
CA THR A 363 -8.17 20.49 23.03
C THR A 363 -9.01 19.42 23.72
N PRO A 364 -8.87 19.21 25.05
CA PRO A 364 -9.78 18.35 25.82
C PRO A 364 -11.24 18.83 25.69
N VAL A 365 -12.20 17.91 25.53
CA VAL A 365 -13.62 18.27 25.29
C VAL A 365 -14.57 17.62 26.29
N GLU A 366 -15.54 18.39 26.79
CA GLU A 366 -16.70 17.90 27.56
C GLU A 366 -17.79 17.31 26.65
N PRO A 367 -18.53 16.27 27.10
CA PRO A 367 -19.36 15.46 26.22
C PRO A 367 -20.55 16.24 25.63
N SER A 368 -20.62 16.36 24.29
CA SER A 368 -21.87 16.66 23.60
C SER A 368 -21.97 16.08 22.16
N GLU A 369 -23.21 15.68 21.86
CA GLU A 369 -23.87 15.20 20.64
C GLU A 369 -23.33 14.00 19.82
N PRO A 370 -24.24 13.17 19.24
CA PRO A 370 -23.91 11.91 18.57
C PRO A 370 -23.39 12.08 17.12
N ALA A 371 -22.93 10.97 16.54
CA ALA A 371 -22.22 10.87 15.26
C ALA A 371 -23.03 11.30 14.01
N ARG A 372 -22.39 11.88 12.99
CA ARG A 372 -22.98 12.21 11.67
C ARG A 372 -22.05 11.82 10.51
N SER A 373 -22.65 11.32 9.41
CA SER A 373 -22.03 10.72 8.21
C SER A 373 -21.79 11.77 7.08
N LEU A 374 -21.51 11.31 5.84
CA LEU A 374 -21.53 12.12 4.61
C LEU A 374 -22.82 12.93 4.39
N ASP A 375 -23.84 12.76 5.24
CA ASP A 375 -25.05 13.58 5.27
C ASP A 375 -24.81 15.07 5.52
N SER A 376 -23.62 15.44 6.00
CA SER A 376 -23.18 16.85 6.04
C SER A 376 -22.94 17.47 4.65
N LEU A 377 -22.80 16.66 3.59
CA LEU A 377 -22.70 17.13 2.20
C LEU A 377 -24.07 17.26 1.54
N SER A 378 -24.30 18.35 0.80
CA SER A 378 -25.54 18.53 0.05
C SER A 378 -25.74 17.46 -1.03
N ALA A 379 -26.99 17.09 -1.32
CA ALA A 379 -27.32 16.05 -2.30
C ALA A 379 -26.77 16.33 -3.71
N ALA A 380 -26.76 17.61 -4.11
CA ALA A 380 -26.16 18.06 -5.37
C ALA A 380 -24.65 17.81 -5.43
N LYS A 381 -23.94 18.04 -4.31
CA LYS A 381 -22.49 17.82 -4.21
C LYS A 381 -22.14 16.34 -4.17
N ARG A 382 -22.94 15.49 -3.49
CA ARG A 382 -22.80 14.02 -3.56
C ARG A 382 -22.90 13.51 -5.00
N LYS A 383 -23.83 14.05 -5.79
CA LYS A 383 -24.01 13.69 -7.21
C LYS A 383 -22.82 14.14 -8.07
N LEU A 384 -22.25 15.32 -7.82
CA LEU A 384 -21.06 15.82 -8.52
C LEU A 384 -19.81 14.98 -8.21
N LEU A 385 -19.63 14.59 -6.94
CA LEU A 385 -18.54 13.73 -6.50
C LEU A 385 -18.59 12.37 -7.22
N ALA A 386 -19.77 11.74 -7.25
CA ALA A 386 -19.99 10.47 -7.96
C ALA A 386 -19.73 10.56 -9.47
N LYS A 387 -20.06 11.70 -10.09
CA LYS A 387 -19.81 11.94 -11.52
C LYS A 387 -18.30 12.03 -11.83
N ARG A 388 -17.56 12.72 -10.96
CA ARG A 388 -16.10 12.90 -11.07
C ARG A 388 -15.35 11.56 -10.93
N ILE A 389 -15.81 10.69 -10.04
CA ILE A 389 -15.25 9.34 -9.83
C ILE A 389 -15.38 8.49 -11.10
N ARG A 390 -16.52 8.59 -11.80
CA ARG A 390 -16.77 7.87 -13.06
C ARG A 390 -16.10 8.49 -14.29
N GLY A 391 -15.37 9.60 -14.12
CA GLY A 391 -14.74 10.31 -15.25
C GLY A 391 -15.76 10.99 -16.18
N GLU A 392 -17.01 11.18 -15.75
CA GLU A 392 -18.05 11.83 -16.53
C GLU A 392 -17.89 13.37 -16.42
N ARG A 393 -17.76 14.09 -17.55
CA ARG A 393 -17.71 15.57 -17.58
C ARG A 393 -19.06 16.17 -17.26
#